data_AF-A0A1C0TVP6-F1
#
_entry.id   AF-A0A1C0TVP6-F1
#
_cell.length_a   1.000
_cell.length_b   1.000
_cell.length_c   1.000
_cell.angle_alpha   90.00
_cell.angle_beta   90.00
_cell.angle_gamma   90.00
#
_symmetry.space_group_name_H-M   'P 1'
#
loop_
_entity.id
_entity.type
_entity.pdbx_description
1 polymer ?
#
loop_
_entity_poly.entity_id
_entity_poly.type
_entity_poly.pdbx_seq_one_letter_code
_entity_poly.pdbx_strand_id
1 'polypeptide(L)'
;MTYIKDQDLPENQNITQSMVNLIVEQANEAINLVWKRDTSSTRIACEDVLTDLQPMAKLICEHADFDIYAQIKKVLDELHLGAELLHKLEV
;
A
#
# COMPACT_ATOMS: atom_id res chain seq x y z
N MET A 1 -3.82 40.39 2.11
CA MET A 1 -3.44 39.05 1.62
C MET A 1 -2.19 38.64 2.33
N THR A 2 -2.34 37.89 3.41
CA THR A 2 -1.21 37.31 4.13
C THR A 2 -0.75 36.12 3.29
N TYR A 3 0.45 36.20 2.71
CA TYR A 3 1.12 35.05 2.14
C TYR A 3 1.22 34.00 3.24
N ILE A 4 0.52 32.88 3.09
CA ILE A 4 0.77 31.70 3.89
C ILE A 4 2.18 31.27 3.48
N LYS A 5 3.16 31.62 4.31
CA LYS A 5 4.52 31.12 4.19
C LYS A 5 4.44 29.61 4.10
N ASP A 6 5.11 29.04 3.11
CA ASP A 6 5.45 27.62 3.05
C ASP A 6 5.76 27.15 4.47
N GLN A 7 4.84 26.38 5.05
CA GLN A 7 5.11 25.69 6.30
C GLN A 7 6.30 24.80 6.00
N ASP A 8 7.37 25.00 6.77
CA ASP A 8 8.61 24.26 6.67
C ASP A 8 8.32 22.78 6.39
N LEU A 9 8.83 22.29 5.26
CA LEU A 9 8.60 20.96 4.69
C LEU A 9 9.07 19.71 5.49
N PRO A 10 9.88 19.75 6.58
CA PRO A 10 10.42 18.51 7.14
C PRO A 10 9.38 17.63 7.86
N GLU A 11 8.36 18.20 8.51
CA GLU A 11 7.34 17.40 9.20
C GLU A 11 6.43 16.66 8.21
N ASN A 12 6.10 17.28 7.07
CA ASN A 12 5.16 16.71 6.11
C ASN A 12 5.77 15.50 5.37
N GLN A 13 7.07 15.56 5.03
CA GLN A 13 7.80 14.42 4.44
C GLN A 13 7.85 13.22 5.39
N ASN A 14 7.98 13.48 6.69
CA ASN A 14 8.03 12.42 7.72
C ASN A 14 6.66 11.72 7.86
N ILE A 15 5.57 12.49 7.76
CA ILE A 15 4.20 11.95 7.78
C ILE A 15 3.93 11.11 6.53
N THR A 16 4.25 11.61 5.33
CA THR A 16 4.06 10.85 4.09
C THR A 16 4.83 9.54 4.12
N GLN A 17 6.11 9.58 4.53
CA GLN A 17 6.91 8.36 4.67
C GLN A 17 6.33 7.39 5.69
N SER A 18 5.82 7.89 6.82
CA SER A 18 5.18 7.05 7.84
C SER A 18 3.90 6.40 7.33
N MET A 19 3.09 7.12 6.54
CA MET A 19 1.89 6.57 5.92
C MET A 19 2.23 5.50 4.88
N VAL A 20 3.24 5.72 4.04
CA VAL A 20 3.72 4.73 3.08
C VAL A 20 4.17 3.46 3.80
N ASN A 21 4.99 3.60 4.84
CA ASN A 21 5.46 2.45 5.64
C ASN A 21 4.28 1.65 6.23
N LEU A 22 3.26 2.33 6.75
CA LEU A 22 2.07 1.67 7.30
C LEU A 22 1.29 0.90 6.22
N ILE A 23 1.13 1.46 5.02
CA ILE A 23 0.48 0.79 3.89
C ILE A 23 1.27 -0.47 3.50
N VAL A 24 2.59 -0.35 3.37
CA VAL A 24 3.48 -1.46 3.02
C VAL A 24 3.42 -2.56 4.09
N GLU A 25 3.44 -2.20 5.38
CA GLU A 25 3.33 -3.13 6.49
C GLU A 25 2.01 -3.91 6.45
N GLN A 26 0.88 -3.21 6.34
CA GLN A 26 -0.45 -3.83 6.30
C GLN A 26 -0.63 -4.76 5.09
N ALA A 27 -0.23 -4.31 3.91
CA ALA A 27 -0.27 -5.15 2.71
C ALA A 27 0.61 -6.40 2.86
N ASN A 28 1.83 -6.23 3.36
CA ASN A 28 2.78 -7.34 3.54
C ASN A 28 2.35 -8.31 4.63
N GLU A 29 1.64 -7.86 5.67
CA GLU A 29 1.03 -8.73 6.67
C GLU A 29 -0.06 -9.61 6.04
N ALA A 30 -0.96 -9.01 5.24
CA ALA A 30 -2.01 -9.74 4.54
C ALA A 30 -1.43 -10.79 3.56
N ILE A 31 -0.42 -10.40 2.76
CA ILE A 31 0.30 -11.32 1.87
C ILE A 31 0.96 -12.45 2.68
N ASN A 32 1.53 -12.15 3.86
CA ASN A 32 2.15 -13.16 4.71
C ASN A 32 1.14 -14.20 5.22
N LEU A 33 -0.11 -13.80 5.46
CA LEU A 33 -1.16 -14.75 5.84
C LEU A 33 -1.45 -15.73 4.72
N VAL A 34 -1.51 -15.27 3.47
CA VAL A 34 -1.64 -16.14 2.29
C VAL A 34 -0.45 -17.09 2.19
N TRP A 35 0.78 -16.59 2.29
CA TRP A 35 2.00 -17.42 2.24
C TRP A 35 2.06 -18.46 3.36
N LYS A 36 1.64 -18.10 4.58
CA LYS A 36 1.61 -19.03 5.72
C LYS A 36 0.57 -20.13 5.53
N ARG A 37 -0.58 -19.78 4.97
CA ARG A 37 -1.68 -20.72 4.74
C ARG A 37 -2.58 -20.22 3.62
N ASP A 38 -2.37 -20.78 2.44
CA ASP A 38 -3.13 -20.43 1.25
C ASP A 38 -4.50 -21.11 1.28
N THR A 39 -5.53 -20.36 1.67
CA THR A 39 -6.94 -20.78 1.65
C THR A 39 -7.77 -19.71 0.98
N SER A 40 -8.96 -20.09 0.49
CA SER A 40 -9.89 -19.11 -0.07
C SER A 40 -10.19 -17.95 0.89
N SER A 41 -10.28 -18.23 2.20
CA SER A 41 -10.50 -17.19 3.21
C SER A 41 -9.31 -16.24 3.37
N THR A 42 -8.07 -16.72 3.36
CA THR A 42 -6.89 -15.84 3.47
C THR A 42 -6.67 -15.04 2.19
N ARG A 43 -6.98 -15.60 1.03
CA ARG A 43 -7.00 -14.88 -0.24
C ARG A 43 -8.05 -13.76 -0.26
N ILE A 44 -9.30 -14.03 0.12
CA ILE A 44 -10.35 -13.00 0.21
C ILE A 44 -9.94 -11.89 1.19
N ALA A 45 -9.46 -12.25 2.38
CA ALA A 45 -9.00 -11.25 3.35
C ALA A 45 -7.82 -10.40 2.81
N CYS A 46 -6.92 -11.01 2.03
CA CYS A 46 -5.84 -10.28 1.38
C CYS A 46 -6.37 -9.34 0.29
N GLU A 47 -7.34 -9.77 -0.50
CA GLU A 47 -8.01 -8.94 -1.51
C GLU A 47 -8.69 -7.74 -0.88
N ASP A 48 -9.44 -7.95 0.20
CA ASP A 48 -10.14 -6.89 0.95
C ASP A 48 -9.14 -5.85 1.45
N VAL A 49 -8.07 -6.28 2.13
CA VAL A 49 -7.02 -5.36 2.64
C VAL A 49 -6.38 -4.58 1.50
N LEU A 50 -5.96 -5.24 0.42
CA LEU A 50 -5.31 -4.56 -0.70
C LEU A 50 -6.26 -3.56 -1.38
N THR A 51 -7.54 -3.90 -1.51
CA THR A 51 -8.58 -3.02 -2.07
C THR A 51 -8.81 -1.80 -1.17
N ASP A 52 -8.89 -1.99 0.14
CA ASP A 52 -9.07 -0.91 1.12
C ASP A 52 -7.86 0.05 1.17
N LEU A 53 -6.66 -0.44 0.88
CA LEU A 53 -5.44 0.37 0.82
C LEU A 53 -5.32 1.22 -0.47
N GLN A 54 -6.00 0.84 -1.56
CA GLN A 54 -5.87 1.52 -2.86
C GLN A 54 -6.15 3.03 -2.82
N PRO A 55 -7.23 3.54 -2.17
CA PRO A 55 -7.51 4.97 -2.14
C PRO A 55 -6.42 5.77 -1.43
N MET A 56 -5.88 5.24 -0.33
CA MET A 56 -4.82 5.89 0.43
C MET A 56 -3.50 5.90 -0.35
N ALA A 57 -3.13 4.77 -0.94
CA ALA A 57 -1.95 4.67 -1.78
C ALA A 57 -2.03 5.63 -2.98
N LYS A 58 -3.19 5.69 -3.64
CA LYS A 58 -3.42 6.62 -4.76
C LYS A 58 -3.24 8.07 -4.34
N LEU A 59 -3.84 8.48 -3.22
CA LEU A 59 -3.73 9.84 -2.71
C LEU A 59 -2.27 10.22 -2.41
N ILE A 60 -1.49 9.31 -1.85
CA ILE A 60 -0.07 9.54 -1.58
C ILE A 60 0.71 9.69 -2.88
N CYS A 61 0.52 8.80 -3.85
CA CYS A 61 1.20 8.85 -5.15
C CYS A 61 0.87 10.12 -5.96
N GLU A 62 -0.28 10.76 -5.73
CA GLU A 62 -0.63 12.05 -6.35
C GLU A 62 0.19 13.22 -5.77
N HIS A 63 0.78 13.06 -4.58
CA HIS A 63 1.48 14.12 -3.84
C HIS A 63 2.94 13.79 -3.51
N ALA A 64 3.41 12.57 -3.77
CA ALA A 64 4.76 12.11 -3.51
C ALA A 64 5.21 11.01 -4.49
N ASP A 65 6.52 10.88 -4.69
CA ASP A 65 7.13 9.97 -5.66
C ASP A 65 7.31 8.55 -5.06
N PHE A 66 6.19 7.87 -4.82
CA PHE A 66 6.14 6.47 -4.40
C PHE A 66 5.36 5.65 -5.42
N ASP A 67 5.74 4.38 -5.60
CA ASP A 67 5.04 3.47 -6.54
C ASP A 67 4.07 2.50 -5.85
N ILE A 68 3.72 2.77 -4.58
CA ILE A 68 2.92 1.83 -3.78
C ILE A 68 1.55 1.51 -4.39
N TYR A 69 0.92 2.46 -5.09
CA TYR A 69 -0.38 2.21 -5.74
C TYR A 69 -0.26 1.19 -6.88
N ALA A 70 0.78 1.27 -7.70
CA ALA A 70 1.00 0.31 -8.78
C ALA A 70 1.39 -1.07 -8.22
N GLN A 71 2.20 -1.10 -7.16
CA GLN A 71 2.55 -2.34 -6.47
C GLN A 71 1.31 -3.05 -5.90
N ILE A 72 0.40 -2.33 -5.22
CA ILE A 72 -0.87 -2.90 -4.72
C ILE A 72 -1.68 -3.50 -5.87
N LYS A 73 -1.80 -2.77 -6.99
CA LYS A 73 -2.51 -3.28 -8.18
C LYS A 73 -1.90 -4.56 -8.72
N LYS A 74 -0.57 -4.60 -8.83
CA LYS A 74 0.15 -5.79 -9.29
C LYS A 74 -0.15 -7.00 -8.39
N VAL A 75 -0.13 -6.82 -7.07
CA VAL A 75 -0.41 -7.92 -6.14
C VAL A 75 -1.88 -8.37 -6.21
N LEU A 76 -2.83 -7.44 -6.40
CA LEU A 76 -4.23 -7.79 -6.64
C LEU A 76 -4.40 -8.62 -7.91
N ASP A 77 -3.75 -8.22 -9.01
CA ASP A 77 -3.79 -8.97 -10.26
C ASP A 77 -3.21 -10.38 -10.06
N GLU A 78 -2.10 -10.52 -9.35
CA GLU A 78 -1.50 -11.82 -9.00
C GLU A 78 -2.44 -12.69 -8.15
N LEU A 79 -3.11 -12.08 -7.18
CA LEU A 79 -4.08 -12.75 -6.32
C LEU A 79 -5.26 -13.29 -7.12
N HIS A 80 -5.81 -12.48 -8.04
CA HIS A 80 -6.91 -12.84 -8.94
C HIS A 80 -6.53 -13.89 -9.97
N LEU A 81 -5.29 -13.87 -10.45
CA LEU A 81 -4.76 -14.89 -11.37
C LEU A 81 -4.42 -16.21 -10.66
N GLY A 82 -4.57 -16.27 -9.33
CA GLY A 82 -4.27 -17.47 -8.57
C GLY A 82 -2.77 -17.75 -8.48
N ALA A 83 -1.92 -16.72 -8.53
CA ALA A 83 -0.47 -16.89 -8.48
C ALA A 83 -0.05 -17.72 -7.25
N GLU A 84 0.95 -18.58 -7.44
CA GLU A 84 1.53 -19.42 -6.37
C GLU A 84 2.24 -18.56 -5.32
N LEU A 85 2.82 -17.42 -5.74
CA LEU A 85 3.53 -16.48 -4.89
C LEU A 85 3.13 -15.05 -5.26
N LEU A 86 2.66 -14.32 -4.27
CA LEU A 86 2.33 -12.90 -4.35
C LEU A 86 3.57 -12.04 -4.04
N HIS A 87 3.80 -10.96 -4.77
CA HIS A 87 4.92 -10.06 -4.47
C HIS A 87 4.70 -9.28 -3.17
N LYS A 88 5.81 -9.00 -2.47
CA LYS A 88 5.84 -8.05 -1.36
C LYS A 88 5.94 -6.62 -1.88
N LEU A 89 5.35 -5.70 -1.14
CA LEU A 89 5.49 -4.27 -1.39
C LEU A 89 6.79 -3.76 -0.78
N GLU A 90 7.38 -2.77 -1.44
CA GLU A 90 8.58 -2.04 -1.05
C GLU A 90 8.33 -0.52 -1.15
N VAL A 91 9.05 0.25 -0.34
CA VAL A 91 8.97 1.72 -0.27
C VAL A 91 9.76 2.34 -1.42
#